data_AF-A0A8J2L0S5-F1
#
_entry.id   AF-A0A8J2L0S5-F1
#
_cell.length_a   1.000
_cell.length_b   1.000
_cell.length_c   1.000
_cell.angle_alpha   90.00
_cell.angle_beta   90.00
_cell.angle_gamma   90.00
#
_symmetry.space_group_name_H-M   'P 1'
#
loop_
_entity.id
_entity.type
_entity.pdbx_description
1 polymer ?
#
loop_
_entity_poly.entity_id
_entity_poly.type
_entity_poly.pdbx_seq_one_letter_code
_entity_poly.pdbx_strand_id
1 'polypeptide(L)'
;MAGRSLRPRKAVNYTCLNQSGTLSDSTDDEDHESEGVFTEEAQVEDAILSSREDEDPDLEETGNVFAGRDGTQWTTRVPRAPLDAWRFSLQDFQDGPKNEANVPENKNRTKLDFFKLMISHDTTKIICNWTNKWAHFCVRNWNKNHPTGKPRLWRDVTVTEILGFFGLILLGGVEKAKKKPWTEMWTKNEKYRNPAFVATMSRDRFFSLMSVIRFDDAIERHRLSNLPRSSNSIEDNDKLDPIRKVFEAITSIFAELYTPAAKLCIDEQLLIVYTGKEGNQREIGLGKNVVLKLVKQSSELHSDTTKNLPKSSTFLFNEDHTVTLVRHNSQKNNFVLLLSSAHFDNDRLSVPYKKGQFDLPIIIDYYNSNKFGVDTADQMIGNYRGQYPSKRWPMKLLVHLLDCVALNACIIWTRNSPLWNNAHKSSRRKFIRELANELITPQIQNRATTVANLPGHTRSAMKIMGIDTQTNIRQIQQQSGDDPGQRLQGRCSFDPGPVRQKKVSRRKCKKCEAWICEEHWRLLCPTCFELYSANQLISNVSPNTSAASDE
;
A
#
# COMPACT_ATOMS: atom_id res chain seq x y z
N MET A 1 54.31 -30.67 -4.47
CA MET A 1 54.07 -29.25 -4.83
C MET A 1 52.62 -28.92 -4.49
N ALA A 2 52.43 -27.85 -3.73
CA ALA A 2 51.28 -27.62 -2.86
C ALA A 2 50.00 -27.18 -3.61
N GLY A 3 48.86 -27.77 -3.20
CA GLY A 3 47.53 -27.22 -3.43
C GLY A 3 47.27 -26.03 -2.50
N ARG A 4 46.57 -25.00 -3.00
CA ARG A 4 46.07 -23.89 -2.19
C ARG A 4 44.55 -23.77 -2.30
N SER A 5 43.93 -24.22 -1.22
CA SER A 5 42.59 -23.89 -0.75
C SER A 5 42.38 -22.37 -0.69
N LEU A 6 41.32 -21.88 -1.35
CA LEU A 6 40.80 -20.54 -1.14
C LEU A 6 39.79 -20.58 0.02
N ARG A 7 40.16 -19.89 1.11
CA ARG A 7 39.36 -19.73 2.33
C ARG A 7 38.16 -18.79 2.10
N PRO A 8 37.03 -19.00 2.80
CA PRO A 8 35.89 -18.10 2.77
C PRO A 8 36.20 -16.80 3.53
N ARG A 9 35.82 -15.65 2.96
CA ARG A 9 35.90 -14.35 3.65
C ARG A 9 34.78 -14.23 4.69
N LYS A 10 35.19 -13.77 5.87
CA LYS A 10 34.44 -13.63 7.12
C LYS A 10 33.24 -12.70 7.00
N ALA A 11 32.14 -13.10 7.63
CA ALA A 11 31.03 -12.24 8.01
C ALA A 11 31.49 -11.20 9.04
N VAL A 12 31.12 -9.94 8.82
CA VAL A 12 31.30 -8.87 9.80
C VAL A 12 29.99 -8.74 10.58
N ASN A 13 30.02 -9.18 11.84
CA ASN A 13 28.98 -8.93 12.83
C ASN A 13 29.10 -7.48 13.31
N TYR A 14 28.02 -6.70 13.23
CA TYR A 14 27.90 -5.48 14.01
C TYR A 14 27.04 -5.78 15.24
N THR A 15 27.72 -5.90 16.37
CA THR A 15 27.16 -5.94 17.72
C THR A 15 26.60 -4.57 18.10
N CYS A 16 25.31 -4.50 18.44
CA CYS A 16 24.74 -3.37 19.16
C CYS A 16 25.24 -3.37 20.60
N LEU A 17 25.91 -2.29 21.00
CA LEU A 17 26.23 -2.01 22.39
C LEU A 17 24.99 -1.40 23.06
N ASN A 18 24.46 -2.14 24.02
CA ASN A 18 23.53 -1.65 25.03
C ASN A 18 24.24 -0.62 25.92
N GLN A 19 23.59 0.51 26.16
CA GLN A 19 23.72 1.21 27.44
C GLN A 19 22.33 1.37 28.03
N SER A 20 22.19 0.77 29.21
CA SER A 20 21.05 0.80 30.11
C SER A 20 21.04 2.09 30.93
N GLY A 21 19.86 2.69 31.09
CA GLY A 21 19.61 3.80 32.02
C GLY A 21 18.11 4.02 32.24
N THR A 22 17.55 3.24 33.18
CA THR A 22 16.41 3.52 34.09
C THR A 22 15.13 4.23 33.63
N LEU A 23 14.01 3.55 33.91
CA LEU A 23 12.61 3.96 33.81
C LEU A 23 12.26 5.26 34.57
N SER A 24 11.41 6.08 33.95
CA SER A 24 10.22 6.62 34.62
C SER A 24 9.03 6.72 33.65
N ASP A 25 7.88 6.41 34.21
CA ASP A 25 6.53 6.26 33.65
C ASP A 25 5.91 7.62 33.32
N SER A 26 5.42 7.82 32.09
CA SER A 26 4.25 8.65 31.84
C SER A 26 3.72 8.45 30.41
N THR A 27 2.40 8.44 30.34
CA THR A 27 1.52 8.24 29.22
C THR A 27 1.68 9.25 28.09
N ASP A 28 1.27 8.82 26.89
CA ASP A 28 1.06 9.59 25.65
C ASP A 28 2.25 9.67 24.67
N ASP A 29 2.60 8.52 24.08
CA ASP A 29 3.38 8.48 22.84
C ASP A 29 2.47 8.83 21.64
N GLU A 30 2.36 10.13 21.37
CA GLU A 30 2.07 10.61 20.02
C GLU A 30 3.25 10.24 19.12
N ASP A 31 3.04 9.24 18.26
CA ASP A 31 3.98 8.89 17.19
C ASP A 31 4.20 10.13 16.31
N HIS A 32 5.34 10.81 16.49
CA HIS A 32 5.87 11.79 15.56
C HIS A 32 6.27 11.09 14.25
N GLU A 33 5.29 10.80 13.40
CA GLU A 33 5.49 10.59 11.98
C GLU A 33 5.90 11.96 11.40
N SER A 34 7.19 12.19 11.19
CA SER A 34 7.66 13.22 10.26
C SER A 34 7.30 12.77 8.84
N GLU A 35 6.02 12.86 8.50
CA GLU A 35 5.64 12.98 7.10
C GLU A 35 6.27 14.30 6.64
N GLY A 36 7.34 14.19 5.85
CA GLY A 36 7.91 15.30 5.11
C GLY A 36 6.82 15.83 4.19
N VAL A 37 6.00 16.74 4.70
CA VAL A 37 5.33 17.75 3.92
C VAL A 37 6.45 18.61 3.35
N PHE A 38 7.02 18.18 2.21
CA PHE A 38 7.65 19.11 1.31
C PHE A 38 6.51 19.78 0.53
N THR A 39 5.79 20.66 1.22
CA THR A 39 5.37 21.91 0.57
C THR A 39 6.64 22.74 0.48
N GLU A 40 7.45 22.50 -0.54
CA GLU A 40 8.13 23.64 -1.13
C GLU A 40 7.05 24.38 -1.93
N GLU A 41 6.26 25.18 -1.21
CA GLU A 41 6.05 26.52 -1.73
C GLU A 41 7.45 27.10 -1.82
N ALA A 42 8.08 26.95 -2.98
CA ALA A 42 9.20 27.78 -3.34
C ALA A 42 8.64 29.20 -3.29
N GLN A 43 8.84 29.87 -2.16
CA GLN A 43 8.87 31.31 -2.14
C GLN A 43 9.88 31.67 -3.23
N VAL A 44 9.37 32.35 -4.26
CA VAL A 44 10.17 32.99 -5.28
C VAL A 44 10.94 34.09 -4.55
N GLU A 45 12.04 33.72 -3.89
CA GLU A 45 13.11 34.66 -3.61
C GLU A 45 13.88 34.79 -4.91
N ASP A 46 13.87 36.00 -5.46
CA ASP A 46 14.54 36.39 -6.69
C ASP A 46 16.00 35.91 -6.68
N ALA A 47 16.24 34.76 -7.29
CA ALA A 47 17.58 34.28 -7.57
C ALA A 47 18.18 35.20 -8.63
N ILE A 48 19.20 35.97 -8.24
CA ILE A 48 19.93 36.88 -9.10
C ILE A 48 20.59 36.05 -10.21
N LEU A 49 19.97 36.02 -11.39
CA LEU A 49 20.63 35.68 -12.65
C LEU A 49 21.86 36.59 -12.75
N SER A 50 23.06 36.03 -12.88
CA SER A 50 24.24 36.84 -13.17
C SER A 50 23.99 37.57 -14.48
N SER A 51 23.85 38.88 -14.42
CA SER A 51 23.82 39.77 -15.58
C SER A 51 25.03 39.45 -16.45
N ARG A 52 24.79 39.22 -17.74
CA ARG A 52 25.83 39.14 -18.78
C ARG A 52 26.85 40.24 -18.55
N GLU A 53 28.09 39.87 -18.24
CA GLU A 53 29.21 40.75 -18.53
C GLU A 53 29.25 40.85 -20.06
N ASP A 54 29.02 42.06 -20.58
CA ASP A 54 29.12 42.35 -22.00
C ASP A 54 30.57 42.12 -22.45
N GLU A 55 30.89 40.89 -22.85
CA GLU A 55 32.16 40.57 -23.50
C GLU A 55 32.16 41.05 -24.96
N ASP A 56 33.30 41.66 -25.32
CA ASP A 56 33.64 42.30 -26.60
C ASP A 56 33.17 41.49 -27.84
N PRO A 57 32.62 42.13 -28.90
CA PRO A 57 31.98 41.42 -30.03
C PRO A 57 32.94 40.62 -30.93
N ASP A 58 34.26 40.78 -30.81
CA ASP A 58 35.24 40.44 -31.87
C ASP A 58 36.20 39.27 -31.54
N LEU A 59 35.90 38.45 -30.53
CA LEU A 59 36.59 37.16 -30.38
C LEU A 59 35.74 36.02 -30.94
N GLU A 60 36.09 35.54 -32.14
CA GLU A 60 35.59 34.27 -32.66
C GLU A 60 36.06 33.13 -31.73
N GLU A 61 35.27 32.78 -30.72
CA GLU A 61 35.49 31.55 -29.95
C GLU A 61 35.41 30.35 -30.91
N THR A 62 36.58 29.80 -31.27
CA THR A 62 36.69 28.56 -32.02
C THR A 62 36.24 27.41 -31.13
N GLY A 63 34.94 27.11 -31.13
CA GLY A 63 34.38 25.97 -30.41
C GLY A 63 34.93 24.65 -30.97
N ASN A 64 35.33 23.74 -30.08
CA ASN A 64 35.80 22.42 -30.49
C ASN A 64 34.63 21.61 -31.06
N VAL A 65 34.85 20.93 -32.19
CA VAL A 65 33.88 20.03 -32.83
C VAL A 65 34.22 18.58 -32.50
N PHE A 66 33.20 17.80 -32.13
CA PHE A 66 33.29 16.39 -31.80
C PHE A 66 32.31 15.60 -32.66
N ALA A 67 32.69 14.41 -33.11
CA ALA A 67 31.82 13.51 -33.85
C ALA A 67 31.35 12.34 -32.97
N GLY A 68 30.03 12.10 -32.97
CA GLY A 68 29.40 10.92 -32.39
C GLY A 68 29.65 9.67 -33.24
N ARG A 69 29.47 8.49 -32.64
CA ARG A 69 29.61 7.20 -33.36
C ARG A 69 28.58 6.99 -34.46
N ASP A 70 27.45 7.67 -34.33
CA ASP A 70 26.34 7.73 -35.28
C ASP A 70 26.56 8.78 -36.38
N GLY A 71 27.66 9.54 -36.34
CA GLY A 71 27.96 10.64 -37.26
C GLY A 71 27.44 12.00 -36.82
N THR A 72 26.73 12.10 -35.69
CA THR A 72 26.21 13.38 -35.16
C THR A 72 27.36 14.29 -34.75
N GLN A 73 27.44 15.52 -35.27
CA GLN A 73 28.46 16.47 -34.82
C GLN A 73 27.98 17.33 -33.65
N TRP A 74 28.92 17.63 -32.76
CA TRP A 74 28.73 18.38 -31.53
C TRP A 74 29.75 19.49 -31.43
N THR A 75 29.35 20.68 -31.00
CA THR A 75 30.25 21.83 -30.79
C THR A 75 30.18 22.35 -29.37
N THR A 76 31.27 22.88 -28.82
CA THR A 76 31.23 23.66 -27.57
C THR A 76 30.70 25.08 -27.76
N ARG A 77 30.52 25.53 -29.00
CA ARG A 77 30.07 26.90 -29.29
C ARG A 77 28.61 27.07 -28.88
N VAL A 78 28.36 28.04 -28.02
CA VAL A 78 27.00 28.39 -27.61
C VAL A 78 26.26 29.01 -28.82
N PRO A 79 25.04 28.58 -29.15
CA PRO A 79 24.27 29.15 -30.24
C PRO A 79 23.98 30.66 -30.01
N ARG A 80 24.25 31.51 -31.02
CA ARG A 80 23.83 32.93 -31.02
C ARG A 80 22.37 32.99 -31.49
N ALA A 81 21.44 33.28 -30.59
CA ALA A 81 19.99 33.01 -30.64
C ALA A 81 19.19 33.65 -31.82
N PRO A 82 17.92 33.23 -32.05
CA PRO A 82 16.79 33.76 -31.27
C PRO A 82 16.09 32.71 -30.40
N LEU A 83 15.98 33.03 -29.10
CA LEU A 83 15.47 32.19 -27.99
C LEU A 83 13.93 32.17 -27.93
N ASP A 84 13.25 32.21 -29.09
CA ASP A 84 11.78 32.41 -29.14
C ASP A 84 10.99 31.19 -29.64
N ALA A 85 11.64 30.10 -30.04
CA ALA A 85 10.93 29.00 -30.69
C ALA A 85 10.36 27.92 -29.75
N TRP A 86 10.85 27.77 -28.51
CA TRP A 86 10.45 26.66 -27.61
C TRP A 86 10.34 27.03 -26.13
N ARG A 87 10.17 28.30 -25.80
CA ARG A 87 9.62 28.66 -24.49
C ARG A 87 8.13 28.32 -24.49
N PHE A 88 7.80 27.03 -24.37
CA PHE A 88 6.47 26.64 -23.91
C PHE A 88 6.27 27.39 -22.59
N SER A 89 5.33 28.33 -22.59
CA SER A 89 4.89 28.96 -21.35
C SER A 89 4.24 27.87 -20.50
N LEU A 90 5.01 27.31 -19.56
CA LEU A 90 4.51 26.36 -18.57
C LEU A 90 3.39 26.97 -17.72
N GLN A 91 3.23 28.30 -17.75
CA GLN A 91 2.25 29.05 -16.98
C GLN A 91 0.81 28.83 -17.47
N ASP A 92 0.60 28.34 -18.70
CA ASP A 92 -0.74 28.09 -19.25
C ASP A 92 -1.20 26.63 -19.10
N PHE A 93 -0.38 25.75 -18.51
CA PHE A 93 -0.69 24.33 -18.41
C PHE A 93 -1.60 24.03 -17.20
N GLN A 94 -2.85 23.64 -17.47
CA GLN A 94 -3.80 23.22 -16.43
C GLN A 94 -3.79 21.69 -16.24
N ASP A 95 -3.21 21.23 -15.15
CA ASP A 95 -3.24 19.83 -14.72
C ASP A 95 -4.39 19.56 -13.73
N GLY A 96 -4.80 18.30 -13.62
CA GLY A 96 -5.79 17.91 -12.62
C GLY A 96 -6.77 16.83 -13.06
N PRO A 97 -7.73 16.48 -12.18
CA PRO A 97 -8.76 15.50 -12.48
C PRO A 97 -9.61 15.91 -13.71
N LYS A 98 -10.05 14.92 -14.49
CA LYS A 98 -10.91 15.08 -15.66
C LYS A 98 -12.30 14.51 -15.41
N ASN A 99 -13.28 14.94 -16.21
CA ASN A 99 -14.60 14.31 -16.32
C ASN A 99 -15.26 14.08 -14.94
N GLU A 100 -15.72 12.86 -14.68
CA GLU A 100 -16.36 12.47 -13.41
C GLU A 100 -15.45 12.55 -12.19
N ALA A 101 -14.13 12.60 -12.38
CA ALA A 101 -13.15 12.79 -11.31
C ALA A 101 -12.94 14.26 -10.93
N ASN A 102 -13.34 15.23 -11.77
CA ASN A 102 -13.31 16.66 -11.42
C ASN A 102 -14.62 17.06 -10.76
N VAL A 103 -14.62 17.13 -9.43
CA VAL A 103 -15.84 17.40 -8.67
C VAL A 103 -15.60 18.53 -7.68
N PRO A 104 -16.46 19.57 -7.64
CA PRO A 104 -16.38 20.62 -6.63
C PRO A 104 -16.57 20.07 -5.22
N GLU A 105 -15.87 20.65 -4.24
CA GLU A 105 -15.91 20.27 -2.81
C GLU A 105 -17.33 20.28 -2.22
N ASN A 106 -18.23 21.09 -2.79
CA ASN A 106 -19.63 21.23 -2.34
C ASN A 106 -20.53 20.03 -2.70
N LYS A 107 -20.06 19.07 -3.49
CA LYS A 107 -20.82 17.88 -3.87
C LYS A 107 -20.44 16.73 -2.93
N ASN A 108 -21.43 16.15 -2.24
CA ASN A 108 -21.24 15.00 -1.34
C ASN A 108 -20.79 13.73 -2.10
N ARG A 109 -19.51 13.65 -2.45
CA ARG A 109 -18.84 12.44 -2.93
C ARG A 109 -18.04 11.82 -1.79
N THR A 110 -17.97 10.50 -1.76
CA THR A 110 -17.18 9.79 -0.76
C THR A 110 -15.86 9.29 -1.36
N LYS A 111 -14.93 8.83 -0.52
CA LYS A 111 -13.63 8.33 -1.00
C LYS A 111 -13.80 7.06 -1.83
N LEU A 112 -14.80 6.25 -1.47
CA LEU A 112 -15.23 5.07 -2.20
C LEU A 112 -15.71 5.39 -3.62
N ASP A 113 -16.28 6.57 -3.87
CA ASP A 113 -16.72 6.94 -5.22
C ASP A 113 -15.52 7.05 -6.17
N PHE A 114 -14.47 7.76 -5.75
CA PHE A 114 -13.23 7.87 -6.54
C PHE A 114 -12.52 6.52 -6.73
N PHE A 115 -12.56 5.66 -5.71
CA PHE A 115 -12.05 4.28 -5.84
C PHE A 115 -12.84 3.46 -6.88
N LYS A 116 -14.17 3.58 -6.88
CA LYS A 116 -15.06 2.86 -7.80
C LYS A 116 -15.00 3.36 -9.24
N LEU A 117 -14.55 4.59 -9.48
CA LEU A 117 -14.24 5.05 -10.84
C LEU A 117 -13.16 4.17 -11.48
N MET A 118 -12.12 3.82 -10.74
CA MET A 118 -11.00 3.00 -11.24
C MET A 118 -11.25 1.49 -11.13
N ILE A 119 -11.90 1.03 -10.07
CA ILE A 119 -12.33 -0.36 -9.93
C ILE A 119 -13.85 -0.40 -10.09
N SER A 120 -14.26 -0.50 -11.34
CA SER A 120 -15.66 -0.54 -11.71
C SER A 120 -16.37 -1.77 -11.14
N HIS A 121 -17.70 -1.67 -11.08
CA HIS A 121 -18.56 -2.78 -10.71
C HIS A 121 -18.38 -3.99 -11.63
N ASP A 122 -18.14 -3.77 -12.93
CA ASP A 122 -17.96 -4.84 -13.91
C ASP A 122 -16.60 -5.53 -13.78
N THR A 123 -15.54 -4.77 -13.51
CA THR A 123 -14.22 -5.34 -13.16
C THR A 123 -14.34 -6.22 -11.91
N THR A 124 -15.08 -5.76 -10.89
CA THR A 124 -15.30 -6.54 -9.66
C THR A 124 -16.14 -7.79 -9.91
N LYS A 125 -17.16 -7.72 -10.79
CA LYS A 125 -17.96 -8.88 -11.22
C LYS A 125 -17.10 -9.93 -11.94
N ILE A 126 -16.18 -9.51 -12.81
CA ILE A 126 -15.24 -10.43 -13.48
C ILE A 126 -14.46 -11.23 -12.43
N ILE A 127 -13.93 -10.55 -11.41
CA ILE A 127 -13.21 -11.21 -10.30
C ILE A 127 -14.13 -12.18 -9.54
N CYS A 128 -15.37 -11.78 -9.24
CA CYS A 128 -16.34 -12.64 -8.54
C CYS A 128 -16.62 -13.92 -9.34
N ASN A 129 -16.93 -13.78 -10.64
CA ASN A 129 -17.31 -14.89 -11.52
C ASN A 129 -16.20 -15.94 -11.61
N TRP A 130 -14.97 -15.50 -11.90
CA TRP A 130 -13.83 -16.41 -12.02
C TRP A 130 -13.42 -17.03 -10.69
N THR A 131 -13.52 -16.27 -9.60
CA THR A 131 -13.27 -16.77 -8.25
C THR A 131 -14.28 -17.85 -7.87
N ASN A 132 -15.58 -17.65 -8.13
CA ASN A 132 -16.62 -18.64 -7.84
C ASN A 132 -16.46 -19.90 -8.68
N LYS A 133 -16.21 -19.76 -9.99
CA LYS A 133 -15.96 -20.91 -10.89
C LYS A 133 -14.79 -21.77 -10.38
N TRP A 134 -13.68 -21.13 -10.01
CA TRP A 134 -12.51 -21.84 -9.48
C TRP A 134 -12.77 -22.47 -8.11
N ALA A 135 -13.46 -21.75 -7.21
CA ALA A 135 -13.74 -22.26 -5.87
C ALA A 135 -14.65 -23.50 -5.89
N HIS A 136 -15.70 -23.50 -6.71
CA HIS A 136 -16.55 -24.67 -6.93
C HIS A 136 -15.79 -25.85 -7.49
N PHE A 137 -14.88 -25.62 -8.45
CA PHE A 137 -13.99 -26.66 -8.97
C PHE A 137 -13.12 -27.28 -7.86
N CYS A 138 -12.48 -26.45 -7.03
CA CYS A 138 -11.66 -26.94 -5.91
C CYS A 138 -12.48 -27.75 -4.89
N VAL A 139 -13.67 -27.26 -4.52
CA VAL A 139 -14.55 -27.93 -3.56
C VAL A 139 -15.06 -29.25 -4.10
N ARG A 140 -15.50 -29.29 -5.36
CA ARG A 140 -15.94 -30.52 -6.04
C ARG A 140 -14.83 -31.57 -6.08
N ASN A 141 -13.61 -31.17 -6.46
CA ASN A 141 -12.47 -32.08 -6.53
C ASN A 141 -12.08 -32.60 -5.13
N TRP A 142 -12.12 -31.74 -4.11
CA TRP A 142 -11.83 -32.16 -2.74
C TRP A 142 -12.87 -33.15 -2.21
N ASN A 143 -14.17 -32.89 -2.44
CA ASN A 143 -15.26 -33.79 -2.02
C ASN A 143 -15.18 -35.14 -2.72
N LYS A 144 -14.82 -35.16 -4.02
CA LYS A 144 -14.61 -36.41 -4.77
C LYS A 144 -13.50 -37.27 -4.15
N ASN A 145 -12.43 -36.64 -3.68
CA ASN A 145 -11.28 -37.33 -3.07
C ASN A 145 -11.50 -37.67 -1.58
N HIS A 146 -12.55 -37.16 -0.94
CA HIS A 146 -12.87 -37.39 0.48
C HIS A 146 -14.34 -37.79 0.66
N PRO A 147 -14.77 -38.95 0.10
CA PRO A 147 -16.19 -39.35 0.08
C PRO A 147 -16.75 -39.69 1.47
N THR A 148 -15.90 -40.05 2.43
CA THR A 148 -16.29 -40.46 3.79
C THR A 148 -16.43 -39.29 4.77
N GLY A 149 -15.99 -38.09 4.38
CA GLY A 149 -16.04 -36.89 5.22
C GLY A 149 -17.31 -36.07 5.01
N LYS A 150 -17.57 -35.12 5.92
CA LYS A 150 -18.62 -34.12 5.69
C LYS A 150 -18.25 -33.29 4.43
N PRO A 151 -19.16 -33.16 3.44
CA PRO A 151 -18.85 -32.42 2.22
C PRO A 151 -18.57 -30.96 2.53
N ARG A 152 -17.55 -30.41 1.89
CA ARG A 152 -17.30 -28.97 1.87
C ARG A 152 -18.33 -28.31 0.96
N LEU A 153 -18.81 -27.15 1.39
CA LEU A 153 -19.72 -26.30 0.64
C LEU A 153 -19.05 -24.95 0.44
N TRP A 154 -19.15 -24.40 -0.78
CA TRP A 154 -18.69 -23.05 -1.08
C TRP A 154 -19.87 -22.10 -1.09
N ARG A 155 -19.75 -20.99 -0.36
CA ARG A 155 -20.65 -19.84 -0.49
C ARG A 155 -20.06 -18.90 -1.53
N ASP A 156 -20.84 -18.61 -2.56
CA ASP A 156 -20.45 -17.69 -3.61
C ASP A 156 -20.08 -16.33 -3.07
N VAL A 157 -19.03 -15.78 -3.68
CA VAL A 157 -18.52 -14.46 -3.38
C VAL A 157 -19.35 -13.45 -4.14
N THR A 158 -19.79 -12.41 -3.42
CA THR A 158 -20.52 -11.27 -3.98
C THR A 158 -19.57 -10.10 -4.22
N VAL A 159 -20.00 -9.13 -5.02
CA VAL A 159 -19.27 -7.87 -5.23
C VAL A 159 -18.98 -7.16 -3.91
N THR A 160 -19.96 -7.11 -2.99
CA THR A 160 -19.78 -6.51 -1.66
C THR A 160 -18.73 -7.24 -0.84
N GLU A 161 -18.64 -8.57 -0.96
CA GLU A 161 -17.65 -9.36 -0.24
C GLU A 161 -16.24 -9.16 -0.80
N ILE A 162 -16.08 -9.02 -2.13
CA ILE A 162 -14.78 -8.65 -2.74
C ILE A 162 -14.35 -7.23 -2.35
N LEU A 163 -15.26 -6.25 -2.39
CA LEU A 163 -14.94 -4.89 -1.96
C LEU A 163 -14.56 -4.84 -0.48
N GLY A 164 -15.28 -5.57 0.39
CA GLY A 164 -14.90 -5.72 1.79
C GLY A 164 -13.56 -6.43 1.96
N PHE A 165 -13.23 -7.41 1.12
CA PHE A 165 -11.91 -8.04 1.09
C PHE A 165 -10.81 -7.05 0.69
N PHE A 166 -11.04 -6.20 -0.31
CA PHE A 166 -10.10 -5.13 -0.69
C PHE A 166 -9.93 -4.09 0.43
N GLY A 167 -11.02 -3.70 1.10
CA GLY A 167 -10.95 -2.83 2.27
C GLY A 167 -10.06 -3.40 3.38
N LEU A 168 -10.16 -4.71 3.68
CA LEU A 168 -9.26 -5.37 4.64
C LEU A 168 -7.81 -5.46 4.17
N ILE A 169 -7.57 -5.59 2.86
CA ILE A 169 -6.22 -5.56 2.27
C ILE A 169 -5.56 -4.21 2.52
N LEU A 170 -6.27 -3.11 2.23
CA LEU A 170 -5.80 -1.74 2.43
C LEU A 170 -5.62 -1.43 3.92
N LEU A 171 -6.59 -1.80 4.76
CA LEU A 171 -6.52 -1.60 6.20
C LEU A 171 -5.35 -2.37 6.82
N GLY A 172 -5.12 -3.61 6.37
CA GLY A 172 -3.97 -4.38 6.80
C GLY A 172 -2.64 -3.72 6.42
N GLY A 173 -2.59 -3.02 5.28
CA GLY A 173 -1.46 -2.17 4.90
C GLY A 173 -1.21 -1.05 5.90
N VAL A 174 -2.25 -0.32 6.29
CA VAL A 174 -2.20 0.74 7.31
C VAL A 174 -1.79 0.20 8.70
N GLU A 175 -2.23 -1.01 9.05
CA GLU A 175 -1.88 -1.66 10.33
C GLU A 175 -0.44 -2.18 10.37
N LYS A 176 0.17 -2.45 9.20
CA LYS A 176 1.52 -3.02 9.11
C LYS A 176 2.66 -2.08 9.49
N ALA A 177 2.37 -0.82 9.80
CA ALA A 177 3.22 -0.01 10.67
C ALA A 177 3.66 -0.80 11.94
N LYS A 178 2.88 -1.82 12.36
CA LYS A 178 3.13 -2.62 13.58
C LYS A 178 3.81 -3.99 13.36
N LYS A 179 4.28 -4.35 12.16
CA LYS A 179 4.95 -5.64 11.83
C LYS A 179 4.21 -6.93 12.27
N LYS A 180 2.89 -6.90 12.41
CA LYS A 180 2.10 -8.06 12.88
C LYS A 180 1.82 -9.09 11.77
N PRO A 181 1.81 -10.40 12.07
CA PRO A 181 1.34 -11.41 11.14
C PRO A 181 -0.17 -11.27 10.89
N TRP A 182 -0.61 -11.59 9.67
CA TRP A 182 -2.02 -11.43 9.26
C TRP A 182 -3.02 -12.21 10.13
N THR A 183 -2.59 -13.32 10.73
CA THR A 183 -3.43 -14.13 11.63
C THR A 183 -3.82 -13.39 12.90
N GLU A 184 -3.00 -12.45 13.36
CA GLU A 184 -3.24 -11.67 14.58
C GLU A 184 -4.23 -10.52 14.37
N MET A 185 -4.51 -10.13 13.13
CA MET A 185 -5.52 -9.10 12.80
C MET A 185 -6.94 -9.53 13.26
N TRP A 186 -7.17 -10.84 13.40
CA TRP A 186 -8.41 -11.43 13.94
C TRP A 186 -8.27 -11.88 15.40
N THR A 187 -7.35 -11.30 16.18
CA THR A 187 -7.23 -11.63 17.60
C THR A 187 -8.55 -11.43 18.34
N LYS A 188 -8.85 -12.30 19.31
CA LYS A 188 -10.06 -12.17 20.14
C LYS A 188 -9.90 -11.17 21.26
N ASN A 189 -8.67 -10.76 21.57
CA ASN A 189 -8.39 -9.82 22.63
C ASN A 189 -8.85 -8.42 22.21
N GLU A 190 -9.85 -7.89 22.91
CA GLU A 190 -10.47 -6.60 22.61
C GLU A 190 -9.48 -5.43 22.65
N LYS A 191 -8.43 -5.51 23.48
CA LYS A 191 -7.40 -4.47 23.61
C LYS A 191 -6.51 -4.33 22.37
N TYR A 192 -6.28 -5.43 21.63
CA TYR A 192 -5.31 -5.46 20.53
C TYR A 192 -5.92 -5.71 19.16
N ARG A 193 -7.23 -5.97 19.12
CA ARG A 193 -7.97 -6.25 17.89
C ARG A 193 -8.41 -4.96 17.24
N ASN A 194 -8.19 -4.83 15.93
CA ASN A 194 -8.96 -3.90 15.14
C ASN A 194 -10.35 -4.52 14.82
N PRO A 195 -11.45 -3.91 15.30
CA PRO A 195 -12.80 -4.46 15.15
C PRO A 195 -13.22 -4.65 13.69
N ALA A 196 -12.68 -3.84 12.77
CA ALA A 196 -12.97 -3.90 11.34
C ALA A 196 -12.75 -5.31 10.74
N PHE A 197 -11.64 -5.99 11.09
CA PHE A 197 -11.32 -7.31 10.55
C PHE A 197 -12.36 -8.35 10.94
N VAL A 198 -12.66 -8.44 12.24
CA VAL A 198 -13.59 -9.42 12.79
C VAL A 198 -15.03 -9.11 12.39
N ALA A 199 -15.41 -7.83 12.27
CA ALA A 199 -16.74 -7.41 11.84
C ALA A 199 -16.98 -7.76 10.36
N THR A 200 -15.99 -7.54 9.49
CA THR A 200 -16.14 -7.70 8.03
C THR A 200 -16.28 -9.16 7.60
N MET A 201 -15.31 -10.01 7.96
CA MET A 201 -15.37 -11.45 7.65
C MET A 201 -14.58 -12.28 8.66
N SER A 202 -14.79 -13.59 8.67
CA SER A 202 -13.98 -14.47 9.50
C SER A 202 -12.56 -14.60 8.94
N ARG A 203 -11.59 -14.85 9.82
CA ARG A 203 -10.20 -15.16 9.46
C ARG A 203 -10.14 -16.24 8.38
N ASP A 204 -10.84 -17.35 8.61
CA ASP A 204 -10.78 -18.51 7.71
C ASP A 204 -11.42 -18.20 6.35
N ARG A 205 -12.46 -17.35 6.29
CA ARG A 205 -13.03 -16.87 5.02
C ARG A 205 -12.03 -15.98 4.28
N PHE A 206 -11.34 -15.07 4.97
CA PHE A 206 -10.31 -14.21 4.35
C PHE A 206 -9.19 -15.04 3.72
N PHE A 207 -8.61 -16.00 4.46
CA PHE A 207 -7.57 -16.87 3.90
C PHE A 207 -8.10 -17.80 2.80
N SER A 208 -9.36 -18.24 2.89
CA SER A 208 -10.01 -18.98 1.82
C SER A 208 -10.07 -18.14 0.54
N LEU A 209 -10.58 -16.91 0.61
CA LEU A 209 -10.61 -15.97 -0.53
C LEU A 209 -9.20 -15.73 -1.09
N MET A 210 -8.23 -15.46 -0.23
CA MET A 210 -6.82 -15.25 -0.62
C MET A 210 -6.25 -16.45 -1.41
N SER A 211 -6.72 -17.68 -1.15
CA SER A 211 -6.30 -18.88 -1.88
C SER A 211 -7.04 -19.10 -3.21
N VAL A 212 -8.33 -18.75 -3.27
CA VAL A 212 -9.19 -19.07 -4.41
C VAL A 212 -9.38 -17.92 -5.40
N ILE A 213 -9.09 -16.66 -5.07
CA ILE A 213 -9.29 -15.53 -6.00
C ILE A 213 -8.59 -15.79 -7.33
N ARG A 214 -9.32 -15.61 -8.43
CA ARG A 214 -8.87 -15.71 -9.82
C ARG A 214 -9.41 -14.54 -10.65
N PHE A 215 -8.74 -14.25 -11.76
CA PHE A 215 -9.07 -13.12 -12.64
C PHE A 215 -9.54 -13.58 -14.03
N ASP A 216 -9.54 -14.90 -14.27
CA ASP A 216 -9.82 -15.53 -15.56
C ASP A 216 -10.12 -17.03 -15.43
N ASP A 217 -10.17 -17.74 -16.57
CA ASP A 217 -10.38 -19.18 -16.61
C ASP A 217 -9.13 -19.99 -16.21
N ALA A 218 -8.89 -20.05 -14.91
CA ALA A 218 -7.81 -20.87 -14.36
C ALA A 218 -7.98 -22.37 -14.64
N ILE A 219 -9.21 -22.85 -14.94
CA ILE A 219 -9.46 -24.25 -15.25
C ILE A 219 -8.95 -24.56 -16.66
N GLU A 220 -9.37 -23.75 -17.64
CA GLU A 220 -8.91 -23.95 -19.02
C GLU A 220 -7.41 -23.71 -19.12
N ARG A 221 -6.85 -22.71 -18.43
CA ARG A 221 -5.39 -22.55 -18.39
C ARG A 221 -4.68 -23.78 -17.85
N HIS A 222 -5.17 -24.38 -16.76
CA HIS A 222 -4.58 -25.61 -16.21
C HIS A 222 -4.74 -26.79 -17.19
N ARG A 223 -5.84 -26.85 -17.95
CA ARG A 223 -6.05 -27.85 -19.00
C ARG A 223 -5.05 -27.69 -20.13
N LEU A 224 -4.88 -26.47 -20.64
CA LEU A 224 -3.97 -26.11 -21.74
C LEU A 224 -2.50 -26.31 -21.34
N SER A 225 -2.12 -26.01 -20.09
CA SER A 225 -0.74 -26.23 -19.63
C SER A 225 -0.32 -27.70 -19.59
N ASN A 226 -1.28 -28.63 -19.60
CA ASN A 226 -1.04 -30.07 -19.59
C ASN A 226 -1.07 -30.70 -21.00
N LEU A 227 -1.34 -29.92 -22.06
CA LEU A 227 -1.27 -30.39 -23.44
C LEU A 227 0.17 -30.32 -23.98
N PRO A 228 0.57 -31.24 -24.89
CA PRO A 228 1.85 -31.15 -25.57
C PRO A 228 1.90 -29.83 -26.36
N ARG A 229 2.96 -29.04 -26.17
CA ARG A 229 3.15 -27.79 -26.91
C ARG A 229 3.22 -28.07 -28.41
N SER A 230 2.20 -27.65 -29.16
CA SER A 230 2.31 -27.50 -30.61
C SER A 230 3.29 -26.36 -30.90
N SER A 231 4.23 -26.60 -31.79
CA SER A 231 5.40 -25.74 -32.07
C SER A 231 5.09 -24.44 -32.83
N ASN A 232 3.81 -24.08 -33.05
CA ASN A 232 3.45 -23.11 -34.09
C ASN A 232 2.68 -21.85 -33.64
N SER A 233 2.68 -21.45 -32.36
CA SER A 233 2.21 -20.09 -31.99
C SER A 233 3.17 -19.39 -31.03
N ILE A 234 4.13 -18.67 -31.61
CA ILE A 234 5.00 -17.73 -30.89
C ILE A 234 4.16 -16.56 -30.30
N GLU A 235 2.94 -16.34 -30.81
CA GLU A 235 1.99 -15.30 -30.39
C GLU A 235 1.16 -15.66 -29.14
N ASP A 236 1.12 -16.93 -28.70
CA ASP A 236 0.20 -17.42 -27.64
C ASP A 236 0.77 -17.40 -26.21
N ASN A 237 1.96 -16.83 -25.98
CA ASN A 237 2.61 -16.90 -24.67
C ASN A 237 2.57 -15.57 -23.90
N ASP A 238 1.40 -14.94 -23.85
CA ASP A 238 1.19 -13.80 -22.94
C ASP A 238 1.34 -14.28 -21.49
N LYS A 239 2.45 -13.89 -20.85
CA LYS A 239 2.72 -14.20 -19.44
C LYS A 239 1.80 -13.44 -18.48
N LEU A 240 1.20 -12.33 -18.92
CA LEU A 240 0.25 -11.53 -18.13
C LEU A 240 -1.20 -12.04 -18.23
N ASP A 241 -1.46 -13.00 -19.12
CA ASP A 241 -2.77 -13.61 -19.34
C ASP A 241 -3.54 -13.93 -18.04
N PRO A 242 -2.92 -14.45 -16.94
CA PRO A 242 -3.57 -14.69 -15.65
C PRO A 242 -4.34 -13.54 -14.99
N ILE A 243 -4.11 -12.30 -15.42
CA ILE A 243 -4.74 -11.07 -14.89
C ILE A 243 -4.95 -9.99 -15.95
N ARG A 244 -4.57 -10.23 -17.22
CA ARG A 244 -4.59 -9.26 -18.33
C ARG A 244 -5.86 -8.41 -18.37
N LYS A 245 -7.02 -9.05 -18.41
CA LYS A 245 -8.33 -8.37 -18.50
C LYS A 245 -8.57 -7.40 -17.35
N VAL A 246 -8.23 -7.81 -16.12
CA VAL A 246 -8.41 -6.97 -14.93
C VAL A 246 -7.36 -5.86 -14.89
N PHE A 247 -6.12 -6.16 -15.29
CA PHE A 247 -5.05 -5.18 -15.38
C PHE A 247 -5.42 -4.06 -16.37
N GLU A 248 -5.76 -4.40 -17.61
CA GLU A 248 -6.13 -3.43 -18.66
C GLU A 248 -7.36 -2.61 -18.27
N ALA A 249 -8.37 -3.26 -17.68
CA ALA A 249 -9.58 -2.58 -17.23
C ALA A 249 -9.30 -1.52 -16.15
N ILE A 250 -8.27 -1.72 -15.31
CA ILE A 250 -7.88 -0.74 -14.29
C ILE A 250 -6.95 0.32 -14.88
N THR A 251 -5.94 -0.07 -15.65
CA THR A 251 -4.91 0.86 -16.15
C THR A 251 -5.40 1.79 -17.25
N SER A 252 -6.36 1.36 -18.08
CA SER A 252 -6.98 2.23 -19.09
C SER A 252 -7.64 3.46 -18.45
N ILE A 253 -8.33 3.25 -17.32
CA ILE A 253 -9.03 4.30 -16.60
C ILE A 253 -8.06 5.33 -15.99
N PHE A 254 -6.86 4.94 -15.58
CA PHE A 254 -5.88 5.88 -15.01
C PHE A 254 -5.56 7.04 -15.95
N ALA A 255 -5.43 6.77 -17.25
CA ALA A 255 -5.14 7.79 -18.25
C ALA A 255 -6.34 8.71 -18.53
N GLU A 256 -7.57 8.21 -18.36
CA GLU A 256 -8.80 8.94 -18.63
C GLU A 256 -9.19 9.91 -17.49
N LEU A 257 -8.81 9.60 -16.25
CA LEU A 257 -9.24 10.36 -15.07
C LEU A 257 -8.39 11.58 -14.73
N TYR A 258 -7.20 11.75 -15.31
CA TYR A 258 -6.28 12.82 -14.92
C TYR A 258 -5.54 13.44 -16.12
N THR A 259 -5.37 14.77 -16.10
CA THR A 259 -4.46 15.50 -16.99
C THR A 259 -3.11 15.58 -16.29
N PRO A 260 -2.07 14.88 -16.77
CA PRO A 260 -0.75 14.96 -16.15
C PRO A 260 -0.21 16.39 -16.21
N ALA A 261 0.61 16.78 -15.24
CA ALA A 261 1.32 18.05 -15.28
C ALA A 261 2.35 18.09 -16.44
N ALA A 262 2.82 19.30 -16.76
CA ALA A 262 3.77 19.53 -17.85
C ALA A 262 5.10 18.75 -17.70
N LYS A 263 5.45 18.36 -16.46
CA LYS A 263 6.67 17.61 -16.16
C LYS A 263 6.31 16.16 -15.82
N LEU A 264 6.76 15.23 -16.64
CA LEU A 264 6.58 13.80 -16.45
C LEU A 264 7.91 13.11 -16.17
N CYS A 265 7.87 12.08 -15.32
CA CYS A 265 9.01 11.23 -14.99
C CYS A 265 8.65 9.79 -15.38
N ILE A 266 9.57 9.12 -16.08
CA ILE A 266 9.44 7.72 -16.47
C ILE A 266 10.62 6.97 -15.86
N ASP A 267 10.32 5.94 -15.10
CA ASP A 267 11.30 5.07 -14.44
C ASP A 267 10.69 3.68 -14.22
N GLU A 268 11.51 2.70 -13.85
CA GLU A 268 11.05 1.37 -13.49
C GLU A 268 10.53 1.27 -12.04
N GLN A 269 9.49 0.46 -11.85
CA GLN A 269 9.10 -0.02 -10.53
C GLN A 269 9.27 -1.54 -10.47
N LEU A 270 10.04 -2.01 -9.50
CA LEU A 270 10.26 -3.45 -9.28
C LEU A 270 9.23 -4.03 -8.31
N LEU A 271 8.32 -4.86 -8.83
CA LEU A 271 7.45 -5.69 -8.00
C LEU A 271 8.12 -7.05 -7.74
N ILE A 272 8.62 -7.25 -6.53
CA ILE A 272 9.21 -8.54 -6.14
C ILE A 272 8.12 -9.60 -6.03
N VAL A 273 8.10 -10.49 -7.01
CA VAL A 273 7.24 -11.66 -7.04
C VAL A 273 8.10 -12.90 -6.76
N TYR A 274 7.99 -13.47 -5.56
CA TYR A 274 8.57 -14.79 -5.30
C TYR A 274 7.76 -15.87 -6.03
N THR A 275 8.26 -16.35 -7.17
CA THR A 275 7.80 -17.60 -7.76
C THR A 275 8.50 -18.75 -7.05
N GLY A 276 7.78 -19.50 -6.21
CA GLY A 276 8.33 -20.58 -5.39
C GLY A 276 8.80 -21.80 -6.17
N LYS A 277 9.83 -21.66 -7.00
CA LYS A 277 10.68 -22.78 -7.41
C LYS A 277 11.97 -22.70 -6.61
N GLU A 278 12.03 -23.45 -5.52
CA GLU A 278 13.31 -23.88 -4.95
C GLU A 278 14.01 -24.72 -6.02
N GLY A 279 15.15 -24.23 -6.51
CA GLY A 279 15.89 -24.82 -7.64
C GLY A 279 15.89 -23.91 -8.86
N ASN A 280 17.02 -23.23 -9.04
CA ASN A 280 17.32 -22.19 -10.03
C ASN A 280 16.72 -20.81 -9.71
N GLN A 281 17.54 -20.00 -9.03
CA GLN A 281 17.51 -18.54 -9.11
C GLN A 281 17.56 -18.13 -10.59
N ARG A 282 16.39 -18.10 -11.24
CA ARG A 282 16.15 -17.19 -12.33
C ARG A 282 15.37 -16.06 -11.69
N GLU A 283 16.09 -14.98 -11.37
CA GLU A 283 15.51 -13.65 -11.55
C GLU A 283 14.81 -13.70 -12.91
N ILE A 284 13.48 -13.81 -12.90
CA ILE A 284 12.72 -13.53 -14.10
C ILE A 284 12.79 -12.01 -14.21
N GLY A 285 13.84 -11.55 -14.89
CA GLY A 285 13.93 -10.21 -15.42
C GLY A 285 12.76 -10.00 -16.38
N LEU A 286 11.64 -9.56 -15.83
CA LEU A 286 10.66 -8.75 -16.55
C LEU A 286 10.99 -7.32 -16.15
N GLY A 287 11.70 -6.62 -17.04
CA GLY A 287 12.10 -5.22 -16.83
C GLY A 287 13.60 -4.96 -16.70
N LYS A 288 14.45 -5.62 -17.50
CA LYS A 288 15.63 -4.94 -18.05
C LYS A 288 15.36 -4.77 -19.54
N ASN A 289 15.72 -3.60 -20.09
CA ASN A 289 15.43 -3.11 -21.46
C ASN A 289 14.08 -2.37 -21.49
N VAL A 290 13.93 -1.11 -21.06
CA VAL A 290 14.65 0.09 -21.51
C VAL A 290 14.86 1.00 -20.30
N VAL A 291 16.08 1.02 -19.78
CA VAL A 291 16.54 2.10 -18.90
C VAL A 291 17.36 3.01 -19.81
N LEU A 292 16.77 4.09 -20.30
CA LEU A 292 17.56 5.22 -20.83
C LEU A 292 18.07 6.05 -19.65
N LYS A 293 18.84 5.40 -18.78
CA LYS A 293 19.89 6.07 -18.05
C LYS A 293 21.10 5.88 -18.96
N LEU A 294 21.60 6.96 -19.56
CA LEU A 294 22.98 7.00 -20.05
C LEU A 294 23.93 6.92 -18.85
N VAL A 295 23.85 5.83 -18.07
CA VAL A 295 24.89 5.42 -17.12
C VAL A 295 25.84 4.55 -17.91
N LYS A 296 26.83 5.25 -18.46
CA LYS A 296 28.19 4.80 -18.72
C LYS A 296 28.31 3.50 -19.53
N GLN A 297 28.35 3.67 -20.86
CA GLN A 297 29.26 2.88 -21.68
C GLN A 297 29.79 3.69 -22.87
N SER A 298 30.75 4.58 -22.60
CA SER A 298 31.81 4.88 -23.56
C SER A 298 33.14 4.98 -22.81
N SER A 299 33.89 3.89 -22.83
CA SER A 299 35.33 4.03 -23.05
C SER A 299 35.47 4.81 -24.36
N GLU A 300 36.34 5.82 -24.37
CA GLU A 300 36.69 6.70 -25.51
C GLU A 300 35.85 7.98 -25.64
N LEU A 301 36.03 8.87 -24.67
CA LEU A 301 36.49 10.23 -24.95
C LEU A 301 37.72 10.44 -24.05
N HIS A 302 38.83 9.82 -24.45
CA HIS A 302 40.12 9.95 -23.77
C HIS A 302 41.09 10.67 -24.70
N SER A 303 41.13 11.98 -24.56
CA SER A 303 42.35 12.77 -24.71
C SER A 303 42.21 13.95 -23.77
N ASP A 304 42.47 13.71 -22.49
CA ASP A 304 43.50 14.49 -21.79
C ASP A 304 43.60 14.13 -20.32
N THR A 305 44.86 14.02 -19.90
CA THR A 305 45.29 13.54 -18.60
C THR A 305 45.24 14.68 -17.59
N THR A 306 44.06 15.12 -17.17
CA THR A 306 43.96 16.20 -16.17
C THR A 306 43.51 15.64 -14.82
N LYS A 307 44.48 15.16 -14.04
CA LYS A 307 44.33 14.89 -12.61
C LYS A 307 44.10 16.24 -11.91
N ASN A 308 42.93 16.38 -11.26
CA ASN A 308 42.46 17.53 -10.45
C ASN A 308 41.67 18.61 -11.22
N LEU A 309 40.48 18.29 -11.75
CA LEU A 309 39.49 19.35 -11.96
C LEU A 309 38.57 19.50 -10.73
N PRO A 310 38.28 20.74 -10.28
CA PRO A 310 37.11 21.02 -9.44
C PRO A 310 35.83 20.58 -10.17
N LYS A 311 34.68 20.53 -9.47
CA LYS A 311 33.40 20.23 -10.13
C LYS A 311 33.27 21.13 -11.38
N SER A 312 33.29 20.53 -12.56
CA SER A 312 33.30 21.26 -13.83
C SER A 312 32.26 20.66 -14.76
N SER A 313 31.72 21.50 -15.64
CA SER A 313 30.69 21.11 -16.58
C SER A 313 31.07 21.58 -17.97
N THR A 314 31.01 20.66 -18.94
CA THR A 314 31.23 20.94 -20.37
C THR A 314 29.91 20.76 -21.09
N PHE A 315 29.56 21.74 -21.94
CA PHE A 315 28.36 21.74 -22.76
C PHE A 315 28.74 21.43 -24.21
N LEU A 316 27.91 20.65 -24.86
CA LEU A 316 28.03 20.26 -26.26
C LEU A 316 26.67 20.47 -26.92
N PHE A 317 26.63 21.16 -28.04
CA PHE A 317 25.42 21.47 -28.81
C PHE A 317 25.51 20.74 -30.15
N ASN A 318 24.42 20.13 -30.60
CA ASN A 318 24.41 19.52 -31.93
C ASN A 318 24.40 20.61 -33.04
N GLU A 319 24.69 20.21 -34.28
CA GLU A 319 24.71 21.11 -35.45
C GLU A 319 23.41 21.90 -35.61
N ASP A 320 22.26 21.23 -35.44
CA ASP A 320 20.94 21.84 -35.58
C ASP A 320 20.51 22.68 -34.37
N HIS A 321 21.33 22.71 -33.31
CA HIS A 321 21.03 23.39 -32.04
C HIS A 321 19.68 23.01 -31.41
N THR A 322 19.23 21.78 -31.65
CA THR A 322 17.97 21.21 -31.12
C THR A 322 18.16 20.41 -29.83
N VAL A 323 19.41 20.05 -29.50
CA VAL A 323 19.74 19.26 -28.32
C VAL A 323 21.08 19.68 -27.73
N THR A 324 21.13 19.79 -26.40
CA THR A 324 22.31 20.10 -25.60
C THR A 324 22.70 18.89 -24.76
N LEU A 325 23.98 18.51 -24.80
CA LEU A 325 24.60 17.48 -23.99
C LEU A 325 25.50 18.13 -22.94
N VAL A 326 25.29 17.80 -21.66
CA VAL A 326 26.11 18.27 -20.54
C VAL A 326 26.88 17.12 -19.94
N ARG A 327 28.20 17.26 -19.90
CA ARG A 327 29.08 16.44 -19.07
C ARG A 327 29.38 17.17 -17.78
N HIS A 328 28.87 16.66 -16.66
CA HIS A 328 29.08 17.24 -15.34
C HIS A 328 29.94 16.33 -14.46
N ASN A 329 31.10 16.83 -14.01
CA ASN A 329 32.00 16.13 -13.12
C ASN A 329 31.59 16.36 -11.66
N SER A 330 30.79 15.46 -11.10
CA SER A 330 30.27 15.60 -9.73
C SER A 330 31.29 15.20 -8.66
N GLN A 331 32.20 14.25 -8.95
CA GLN A 331 33.26 13.78 -8.05
C GLN A 331 34.54 13.43 -8.83
N LYS A 332 35.65 13.25 -8.10
CA LYS A 332 36.93 12.81 -8.70
C LYS A 332 36.71 11.49 -9.46
N ASN A 333 36.96 11.50 -10.76
CA ASN A 333 36.83 10.36 -11.68
C ASN A 333 35.39 9.87 -11.97
N ASN A 334 34.37 10.61 -11.53
CA ASN A 334 32.96 10.31 -11.83
C ASN A 334 32.28 11.52 -12.49
N PHE A 335 31.70 11.27 -13.66
CA PHE A 335 30.93 12.26 -14.39
C PHE A 335 29.54 11.73 -14.72
N VAL A 336 28.61 12.65 -14.90
CA VAL A 336 27.25 12.41 -15.36
C VAL A 336 27.11 13.03 -16.75
N LEU A 337 26.46 12.33 -17.66
CA LEU A 337 26.04 12.87 -18.94
C LEU A 337 24.53 13.07 -18.90
N LEU A 338 24.06 14.28 -19.24
CA LEU A 338 22.65 14.60 -19.41
C LEU A 338 22.43 15.15 -20.81
N LEU A 339 21.36 14.71 -21.45
CA LEU A 339 20.91 15.20 -22.75
C LEU A 339 19.61 15.97 -22.54
N SER A 340 19.50 17.15 -23.14
CA SER A 340 18.31 17.99 -23.04
C SER A 340 17.96 18.65 -24.37
N SER A 341 16.70 18.54 -24.78
CA SER A 341 16.13 19.27 -25.92
C SER A 341 15.33 20.51 -25.50
N ALA A 342 15.48 20.96 -24.25
CA ALA A 342 14.72 22.07 -23.68
C ALA A 342 15.61 23.23 -23.20
N HIS A 343 16.92 23.01 -23.15
CA HIS A 343 17.90 24.00 -22.71
C HIS A 343 18.92 24.14 -23.85
N PHE A 344 19.13 25.37 -24.34
CA PHE A 344 19.94 25.65 -25.53
C PHE A 344 21.11 26.60 -25.21
N ASP A 345 21.32 26.87 -23.92
CA ASP A 345 22.34 27.73 -23.37
C ASP A 345 23.29 26.93 -22.45
N ASN A 346 24.27 27.63 -21.90
CA ASN A 346 25.19 27.12 -20.90
C ASN A 346 24.94 27.73 -19.51
N ASP A 347 23.69 28.14 -19.24
CA ASP A 347 23.31 28.89 -18.04
C ASP A 347 23.54 28.09 -16.75
N ARG A 348 23.86 28.82 -15.68
CA ARG A 348 24.24 28.26 -14.38
C ARG A 348 23.56 28.99 -13.23
N LEU A 349 23.28 28.24 -12.17
CA LEU A 349 22.76 28.74 -10.90
C LEU A 349 23.89 28.73 -9.87
N SER A 350 24.09 29.86 -9.20
CA SER A 350 24.98 29.93 -8.04
C SER A 350 24.29 29.29 -6.84
N VAL A 351 24.81 28.15 -6.38
CA VAL A 351 24.27 27.42 -5.23
C VAL A 351 25.28 27.36 -4.07
N PRO A 352 24.82 27.40 -2.80
CA PRO A 352 25.72 27.28 -1.65
C PRO A 352 26.47 25.95 -1.63
N TYR A 353 27.78 26.00 -1.33
CA TYR A 353 28.62 24.82 -1.18
C TYR A 353 29.50 24.90 0.07
N LYS A 354 29.98 23.74 0.56
CA LYS A 354 30.69 23.59 1.86
C LYS A 354 31.79 24.64 2.14
N LYS A 355 32.37 25.24 1.10
CA LYS A 355 33.27 26.40 1.15
C LYS A 355 33.02 27.32 -0.05
N GLY A 356 32.00 28.17 0.01
CA GLY A 356 31.69 29.19 -1.01
C GLY A 356 30.46 28.87 -1.85
N GLN A 357 30.40 29.41 -3.06
CA GLN A 357 29.34 29.16 -4.03
C GLN A 357 29.82 28.21 -5.14
N PHE A 358 28.88 27.54 -5.79
CA PHE A 358 29.13 26.62 -6.89
C PHE A 358 28.15 26.87 -8.04
N ASP A 359 28.66 27.06 -9.25
CA ASP A 359 27.82 27.28 -10.42
C ASP A 359 27.34 25.96 -11.03
N LEU A 360 26.15 25.55 -10.62
CA LEU A 360 25.48 24.35 -11.07
C LEU A 360 24.78 24.62 -12.42
N PRO A 361 25.05 23.83 -13.48
CA PRO A 361 24.27 23.93 -14.72
C PRO A 361 22.78 23.82 -14.46
N ILE A 362 21.97 24.71 -15.05
CA ILE A 362 20.50 24.67 -14.92
C ILE A 362 19.96 23.30 -15.34
N ILE A 363 20.50 22.68 -16.40
CA ILE A 363 20.10 21.34 -16.86
C ILE A 363 20.24 20.28 -15.75
N ILE A 364 21.30 20.36 -14.93
CA ILE A 364 21.54 19.41 -13.84
C ILE A 364 20.54 19.63 -12.71
N ASP A 365 20.30 20.89 -12.36
CA ASP A 365 19.31 21.25 -11.35
C ASP A 365 17.89 20.81 -11.77
N TYR A 366 17.48 21.18 -12.99
CA TYR A 366 16.20 20.80 -13.58
C TYR A 366 15.99 19.29 -13.58
N TYR A 367 16.99 18.51 -13.99
CA TYR A 367 16.91 17.04 -13.93
C TYR A 367 16.75 16.53 -12.49
N ASN A 368 17.54 17.04 -11.54
CA ASN A 368 17.48 16.60 -10.14
C ASN A 368 16.13 16.92 -9.49
N SER A 369 15.53 18.06 -9.83
CA SER A 369 14.21 18.47 -9.32
C SER A 369 13.05 17.62 -9.86
N ASN A 370 13.26 16.84 -10.94
CA ASN A 370 12.19 16.10 -11.61
C ASN A 370 12.38 14.58 -11.70
N LYS A 371 13.58 14.05 -11.43
CA LYS A 371 13.88 12.61 -11.56
C LYS A 371 13.25 11.70 -10.50
N PHE A 372 12.73 12.26 -9.40
CA PHE A 372 12.28 11.47 -8.24
C PHE A 372 10.78 11.12 -8.26
N GLY A 373 10.06 11.44 -9.35
CA GLY A 373 8.60 11.26 -9.40
C GLY A 373 8.16 9.81 -9.16
N VAL A 374 8.78 8.85 -9.87
CA VAL A 374 8.47 7.42 -9.72
C VAL A 374 8.96 6.89 -8.37
N ASP A 375 10.19 7.20 -7.97
CA ASP A 375 10.74 6.85 -6.65
C ASP A 375 9.83 7.29 -5.49
N THR A 376 9.27 8.49 -5.61
CA THR A 376 8.33 9.04 -4.64
C THR A 376 7.05 8.23 -4.60
N ALA A 377 6.42 7.94 -5.76
CA ALA A 377 5.24 7.09 -5.83
C ALA A 377 5.50 5.68 -5.25
N ASP A 378 6.67 5.12 -5.53
CA ASP A 378 7.14 3.84 -5.01
C ASP A 378 7.27 3.84 -3.49
N GLN A 379 7.89 4.88 -2.93
CA GLN A 379 7.97 5.08 -1.49
C GLN A 379 6.58 5.24 -0.87
N MET A 380 5.70 5.99 -1.54
CA MET A 380 4.34 6.24 -1.06
C MET A 380 3.52 4.95 -0.97
N ILE A 381 3.60 4.10 -1.98
CA ILE A 381 2.96 2.78 -1.99
C ILE A 381 3.63 1.86 -0.98
N GLY A 382 4.97 1.85 -0.93
CA GLY A 382 5.77 1.01 -0.05
C GLY A 382 5.45 1.20 1.44
N ASN A 383 5.18 2.44 1.86
CA ASN A 383 4.90 2.78 3.26
C ASN A 383 3.64 2.10 3.84
N TYR A 384 2.65 1.77 3.01
CA TYR A 384 1.45 1.04 3.44
C TYR A 384 1.32 -0.34 2.79
N ARG A 385 2.34 -0.81 2.09
CA ARG A 385 2.25 -2.11 1.40
C ARG A 385 2.18 -3.25 2.41
N GLY A 386 1.10 -4.02 2.34
CA GLY A 386 0.97 -5.25 3.11
C GLY A 386 1.95 -6.35 2.66
N GLN A 387 2.63 -7.06 3.56
CA GLN A 387 3.21 -8.38 3.23
C GLN A 387 2.13 -9.46 3.27
N TYR A 388 1.53 -9.79 2.12
CA TYR A 388 0.44 -10.78 2.04
C TYR A 388 0.96 -12.22 1.93
N PRO A 389 0.26 -13.20 2.53
CA PRO A 389 0.69 -14.60 2.61
C PRO A 389 0.59 -15.38 1.28
N SER A 390 0.04 -14.78 0.21
CA SER A 390 -0.08 -15.45 -1.09
C SER A 390 1.28 -15.60 -1.78
N LYS A 391 1.57 -16.79 -2.31
CA LYS A 391 2.73 -17.08 -3.18
C LYS A 391 2.40 -16.96 -4.68
N ARG A 392 1.15 -16.62 -5.03
CA ARG A 392 0.69 -16.52 -6.43
C ARG A 392 0.97 -15.13 -6.96
N TRP A 393 1.75 -15.03 -8.03
CA TRP A 393 2.13 -13.74 -8.61
C TRP A 393 0.96 -12.84 -9.05
N PRO A 394 -0.16 -13.35 -9.61
CA PRO A 394 -1.25 -12.48 -10.01
C PRO A 394 -1.90 -11.77 -8.81
N MET A 395 -1.89 -12.41 -7.64
CA MET A 395 -2.38 -11.77 -6.42
C MET A 395 -1.46 -10.66 -5.93
N LYS A 396 -0.14 -10.78 -6.14
CA LYS A 396 0.82 -9.72 -5.80
C LYS A 396 0.60 -8.51 -6.70
N LEU A 397 0.35 -8.76 -7.99
CA LEU A 397 0.04 -7.69 -8.94
C LEU A 397 -1.32 -7.03 -8.62
N LEU A 398 -2.37 -7.80 -8.31
CA LEU A 398 -3.65 -7.23 -7.86
C LEU A 398 -3.48 -6.31 -6.66
N VAL A 399 -2.79 -6.78 -5.62
CA VAL A 399 -2.55 -5.98 -4.40
C VAL A 399 -1.83 -4.69 -4.75
N HIS A 400 -0.80 -4.76 -5.59
CA HIS A 400 -0.09 -3.58 -6.02
C HIS A 400 -0.99 -2.61 -6.80
N LEU A 401 -1.85 -3.12 -7.70
CA LEU A 401 -2.85 -2.31 -8.38
C LEU A 401 -3.82 -1.66 -7.38
N LEU A 402 -4.24 -2.35 -6.31
CA LEU A 402 -5.07 -1.77 -5.26
C LEU A 402 -4.36 -0.62 -4.54
N ASP A 403 -3.06 -0.76 -4.25
CA ASP A 403 -2.26 0.33 -3.67
C ASP A 403 -2.18 1.53 -4.62
N CYS A 404 -1.95 1.30 -5.92
CA CYS A 404 -1.95 2.35 -6.94
C CYS A 404 -3.32 3.05 -7.06
N VAL A 405 -4.41 2.28 -7.08
CA VAL A 405 -5.78 2.82 -7.10
C VAL A 405 -6.05 3.66 -5.86
N ALA A 406 -5.63 3.20 -4.68
CA ALA A 406 -5.80 3.96 -3.44
C ALA A 406 -4.99 5.28 -3.46
N LEU A 407 -3.76 5.25 -3.99
CA LEU A 407 -2.94 6.45 -4.15
C LEU A 407 -3.56 7.43 -5.16
N ASN A 408 -3.96 6.95 -6.33
CA ASN A 408 -4.60 7.78 -7.36
C ASN A 408 -5.93 8.37 -6.86
N ALA A 409 -6.73 7.60 -6.12
CA ALA A 409 -7.96 8.09 -5.49
C ALA A 409 -7.65 9.19 -4.46
N CYS A 410 -6.56 9.03 -3.70
CA CYS A 410 -6.12 10.02 -2.73
C CYS A 410 -5.71 11.32 -3.42
N ILE A 411 -4.94 11.26 -4.52
CA ILE A 411 -4.52 12.43 -5.30
C ILE A 411 -5.73 13.19 -5.84
N ILE A 412 -6.71 12.48 -6.42
CA ILE A 412 -7.94 13.09 -6.93
C ILE A 412 -8.74 13.73 -5.77
N TRP A 413 -8.87 13.02 -4.64
CA TRP A 413 -9.58 13.53 -3.46
C TRP A 413 -8.94 14.80 -2.91
N THR A 414 -7.62 14.83 -2.72
CA THR A 414 -6.93 15.98 -2.15
C THR A 414 -6.98 17.20 -3.07
N ARG A 415 -7.00 17.00 -4.39
CA ARG A 415 -7.18 18.08 -5.37
C ARG A 415 -8.59 18.67 -5.34
N ASN A 416 -9.60 17.83 -5.15
CA ASN A 416 -11.00 18.24 -5.07
C ASN A 416 -11.42 18.75 -3.68
N SER A 417 -10.66 18.43 -2.62
CA SER A 417 -10.97 18.77 -1.22
C SER A 417 -9.77 19.46 -0.52
N PRO A 418 -9.39 20.68 -0.94
CA PRO A 418 -8.22 21.38 -0.40
C PRO A 418 -8.34 21.68 1.09
N LEU A 419 -9.54 21.98 1.61
CA LEU A 419 -9.75 22.23 3.03
C LEU A 419 -9.48 20.98 3.87
N TRP A 420 -9.95 19.82 3.39
CA TRP A 420 -9.67 18.54 4.02
C TRP A 420 -8.18 18.20 4.01
N ASN A 421 -7.49 18.50 2.90
CA ASN A 421 -6.07 18.20 2.76
C ASN A 421 -5.22 19.03 3.73
N ASN A 422 -5.50 20.34 3.85
CA ASN A 422 -4.75 21.25 4.71
C ASN A 422 -4.99 20.99 6.21
N ALA A 423 -6.12 20.39 6.58
CA ALA A 423 -6.46 20.11 7.98
C ALA A 423 -5.73 18.89 8.59
N HIS A 424 -5.01 18.09 7.81
CA HIS A 424 -4.52 16.78 8.25
C HIS A 424 -3.03 16.55 7.98
N LYS A 425 -2.22 16.52 9.04
CA LYS A 425 -0.77 16.25 9.00
C LYS A 425 -0.40 14.85 8.44
N SER A 426 -1.32 13.89 8.46
CA SER A 426 -1.17 12.54 7.87
C SER A 426 -2.36 12.20 6.96
N SER A 427 -2.67 13.12 6.04
CA SER A 427 -3.84 13.08 5.16
C SER A 427 -3.98 11.71 4.48
N ARG A 428 -2.90 11.13 3.97
CA ARG A 428 -2.92 9.83 3.27
C ARG A 428 -3.25 8.63 4.16
N ARG A 429 -2.63 8.49 5.34
CA ARG A 429 -2.94 7.40 6.27
C ARG A 429 -4.40 7.46 6.69
N LYS A 430 -4.91 8.67 6.93
CA LYS A 430 -6.32 8.94 7.22
C LYS A 430 -7.20 8.59 6.02
N PHE A 431 -6.83 9.01 4.81
CA PHE A 431 -7.54 8.69 3.57
C PHE A 431 -7.72 7.18 3.39
N ILE A 432 -6.64 6.41 3.46
CA ILE A 432 -6.69 4.94 3.24
C ILE A 432 -7.56 4.28 4.31
N ARG A 433 -7.50 4.73 5.56
CA ARG A 433 -8.35 4.21 6.65
C ARG A 433 -9.83 4.49 6.42
N GLU A 434 -10.17 5.71 6.02
CA GLU A 434 -11.55 6.11 5.72
C GLU A 434 -12.08 5.36 4.50
N LEU A 435 -11.30 5.28 3.42
CA LEU A 435 -11.62 4.48 2.23
C LEU A 435 -11.83 3.00 2.59
N ALA A 436 -10.95 2.41 3.40
CA ALA A 436 -11.08 1.03 3.84
C ALA A 436 -12.37 0.82 4.66
N ASN A 437 -12.71 1.77 5.53
CA ASN A 437 -13.96 1.73 6.30
C ASN A 437 -15.20 1.82 5.39
N GLU A 438 -15.19 2.69 4.37
CA GLU A 438 -16.26 2.78 3.38
C GLU A 438 -16.39 1.48 2.55
N LEU A 439 -15.28 0.81 2.22
CA LEU A 439 -15.27 -0.46 1.50
C LEU A 439 -15.84 -1.64 2.32
N ILE A 440 -15.53 -1.70 3.62
CA ILE A 440 -15.97 -2.82 4.47
C ILE A 440 -17.40 -2.66 5.00
N THR A 441 -17.88 -1.43 5.17
CA THR A 441 -19.17 -1.14 5.81
C THR A 441 -20.35 -1.88 5.18
N PRO A 442 -20.54 -1.87 3.84
CA PRO A 442 -21.62 -2.63 3.20
C PRO A 442 -21.54 -4.14 3.47
N GLN A 443 -20.32 -4.69 3.53
CA GLN A 443 -20.12 -6.10 3.82
C GLN A 443 -20.42 -6.45 5.28
N ILE A 444 -20.09 -5.55 6.23
CA ILE A 444 -20.43 -5.72 7.63
C ILE A 444 -21.96 -5.70 7.80
N GLN A 445 -22.65 -4.77 7.15
CA GLN A 445 -24.12 -4.68 7.15
C GLN A 445 -24.75 -5.95 6.58
N ASN A 446 -24.30 -6.42 5.41
CA ASN A 446 -24.78 -7.66 4.81
C ASN A 446 -24.55 -8.88 5.72
N ARG A 447 -23.42 -8.92 6.43
CA ARG A 447 -23.13 -10.00 7.38
C ARG A 447 -23.99 -9.93 8.63
N ALA A 448 -24.30 -8.73 9.12
CA ALA A 448 -25.19 -8.51 10.25
C ALA A 448 -26.62 -8.99 9.95
N THR A 449 -27.06 -8.86 8.70
CA THR A 449 -28.42 -9.25 8.31
C THR A 449 -28.53 -10.73 7.92
N THR A 450 -27.54 -11.28 7.23
CA THR A 450 -27.61 -12.65 6.66
C THR A 450 -27.19 -13.76 7.62
N VAL A 451 -26.43 -13.46 8.67
CA VAL A 451 -25.89 -14.48 9.59
C VAL A 451 -26.64 -14.48 10.92
N ALA A 452 -27.54 -15.44 11.11
CA ALA A 452 -28.40 -15.52 12.30
C ALA A 452 -27.64 -15.67 13.63
N ASN A 453 -26.51 -16.39 13.65
CA ASN A 453 -25.79 -16.76 14.87
C ASN A 453 -24.36 -16.19 14.92
N LEU A 454 -24.24 -14.87 14.94
CA LEU A 454 -22.93 -14.21 15.06
C LEU A 454 -22.33 -14.37 16.47
N PRO A 455 -21.06 -14.77 16.59
CA PRO A 455 -20.37 -14.83 17.88
C PRO A 455 -20.40 -13.49 18.62
N GLY A 456 -20.47 -13.51 19.97
CA GLY A 456 -20.55 -12.30 20.79
C GLY A 456 -19.45 -11.28 20.51
N HIS A 457 -18.20 -11.74 20.38
CA HIS A 457 -17.07 -10.88 20.02
C HIS A 457 -17.19 -10.23 18.62
N THR A 458 -17.90 -10.87 17.68
CA THR A 458 -18.18 -10.28 16.37
C THR A 458 -19.27 -9.22 16.45
N ARG A 459 -20.34 -9.46 17.23
CA ARG A 459 -21.38 -8.45 17.47
C ARG A 459 -20.84 -7.21 18.20
N SER A 460 -19.98 -7.40 19.20
CA SER A 460 -19.25 -6.30 19.85
C SER A 460 -18.44 -5.49 18.83
N ALA A 461 -17.68 -6.17 17.95
CA ALA A 461 -16.91 -5.50 16.90
C ALA A 461 -17.80 -4.72 15.93
N MET A 462 -18.93 -5.28 15.49
CA MET A 462 -19.90 -4.59 14.62
C MET A 462 -20.48 -3.35 15.29
N LYS A 463 -20.81 -3.42 16.58
CA LYS A 463 -21.27 -2.29 17.37
C LYS A 463 -20.23 -1.17 17.46
N ILE A 464 -18.95 -1.52 17.64
CA ILE A 464 -17.84 -0.54 17.63
C ILE A 464 -17.72 0.13 16.26
N MET A 465 -17.98 -0.59 15.18
CA MET A 465 -18.04 -0.05 13.82
C MET A 465 -19.33 0.74 13.53
N GLY A 466 -20.18 1.00 14.53
CA GLY A 466 -21.43 1.77 14.37
C GLY A 466 -22.57 1.00 13.69
N ILE A 467 -22.49 -0.32 13.57
CA ILE A 467 -23.51 -1.16 12.93
C ILE A 467 -24.24 -1.95 14.01
N ASP A 468 -25.53 -1.64 14.19
CA ASP A 468 -26.37 -2.39 15.11
C ASP A 468 -26.78 -3.73 14.50
N THR A 469 -26.64 -4.78 15.30
CA THR A 469 -26.99 -6.16 14.95
C THR A 469 -28.37 -6.56 15.47
N GLN A 470 -29.04 -5.67 16.22
CA GLN A 470 -30.32 -5.95 16.87
C GLN A 470 -31.55 -5.86 15.96
N THR A 471 -31.43 -5.26 14.77
CA THR A 471 -32.54 -5.02 13.84
C THR A 471 -33.18 -6.30 13.29
N ASN A 472 -32.46 -7.43 13.23
CA ASN A 472 -33.00 -8.69 12.70
C ASN A 472 -33.54 -9.68 13.74
N ILE A 473 -33.28 -9.52 15.04
CA ILE A 473 -33.95 -10.38 16.05
C ILE A 473 -35.46 -10.05 16.07
N ARG A 474 -35.83 -8.78 15.91
CA ARG A 474 -37.23 -8.33 15.91
C ARG A 474 -37.97 -8.65 14.61
N GLN A 475 -37.32 -8.54 13.46
CA GLN A 475 -37.96 -8.79 12.16
C GLN A 475 -38.12 -10.28 11.84
N ILE A 476 -37.18 -11.13 12.23
CA ILE A 476 -37.32 -12.60 12.10
C ILE A 476 -38.42 -13.12 13.03
N GLN A 477 -38.57 -12.55 14.23
CA GLN A 477 -39.65 -12.89 15.16
C GLN A 477 -41.04 -12.42 14.71
N GLN A 478 -41.15 -11.50 13.74
CA GLN A 478 -42.44 -10.95 13.28
C GLN A 478 -43.00 -11.64 12.02
N GLN A 479 -42.21 -12.46 11.31
CA GLN A 479 -42.66 -13.13 10.07
C GLN A 479 -42.94 -14.64 10.22
N SER A 480 -42.48 -15.28 11.29
CA SER A 480 -42.91 -16.63 11.66
C SER A 480 -43.97 -16.50 12.75
N GLY A 481 -45.24 -16.69 12.39
CA GLY A 481 -46.36 -16.84 13.32
C GLY A 481 -46.33 -18.17 14.07
N ASP A 482 -45.20 -18.50 14.69
CA ASP A 482 -45.02 -19.70 15.52
C ASP A 482 -44.68 -19.31 16.97
N ASP A 483 -45.64 -19.62 17.85
CA ASP A 483 -45.61 -19.93 19.28
C ASP A 483 -44.44 -19.38 20.16
N PRO A 484 -44.71 -18.60 21.22
CA PRO A 484 -43.70 -18.01 22.09
C PRO A 484 -43.04 -19.07 23.00
N GLY A 485 -42.07 -19.82 22.45
CA GLY A 485 -41.60 -21.03 23.12
C GLY A 485 -40.13 -21.41 22.98
N GLN A 486 -39.27 -20.75 22.20
CA GLN A 486 -37.84 -21.13 22.15
C GLN A 486 -36.99 -20.32 23.13
N ARG A 487 -37.01 -20.76 24.40
CA ARG A 487 -36.13 -20.29 25.47
C ARG A 487 -34.65 -20.40 25.03
N LEU A 488 -33.96 -19.27 24.96
CA LEU A 488 -32.51 -19.19 24.71
C LEU A 488 -31.75 -20.20 25.59
N GLN A 489 -30.86 -20.99 24.98
CA GLN A 489 -30.06 -22.01 25.64
C GLN A 489 -28.57 -21.80 25.35
N GLY A 490 -27.73 -21.99 26.37
CA GLY A 490 -26.27 -21.93 26.26
C GLY A 490 -25.59 -23.02 27.08
N ARG A 491 -24.31 -23.28 26.82
CA ARG A 491 -23.53 -24.29 27.56
C ARG A 491 -23.04 -23.71 28.89
N CYS A 492 -23.12 -24.48 29.97
CA CYS A 492 -22.68 -24.03 31.28
C CYS A 492 -21.21 -23.59 31.29
N SER A 493 -20.90 -22.46 31.93
CA SER A 493 -19.54 -21.95 32.01
C SER A 493 -18.65 -22.72 32.99
N PHE A 494 -19.26 -23.39 33.98
CA PHE A 494 -18.58 -24.00 35.15
C PHE A 494 -18.34 -25.50 35.04
N ASP A 495 -18.97 -26.18 34.07
CA ASP A 495 -18.68 -27.60 33.86
C ASP A 495 -17.23 -27.80 33.44
N PRO A 496 -16.52 -28.79 34.02
CA PRO A 496 -15.18 -29.15 33.60
C PRO A 496 -15.19 -29.77 32.20
N GLY A 497 -14.11 -29.57 31.45
CA GLY A 497 -13.93 -30.17 30.13
C GLY A 497 -14.30 -29.29 28.91
N PRO A 498 -14.14 -29.82 27.69
CA PRO A 498 -14.37 -29.10 26.44
C PRO A 498 -15.84 -28.67 26.25
N VAL A 499 -16.04 -27.51 25.60
CA VAL A 499 -17.37 -26.83 25.44
C VAL A 499 -18.49 -27.75 24.94
N ARG A 500 -18.17 -28.76 24.13
CA ARG A 500 -19.15 -29.71 23.58
C ARG A 500 -19.70 -30.70 24.60
N GLN A 501 -18.97 -30.97 25.67
CA GLN A 501 -19.35 -31.89 26.76
C GLN A 501 -20.06 -31.19 27.92
N LYS A 502 -20.04 -29.86 27.97
CA LYS A 502 -20.72 -29.07 29.00
C LYS A 502 -22.24 -29.18 28.86
N LYS A 503 -22.96 -29.19 29.97
CA LYS A 503 -24.43 -29.26 30.05
C LYS A 503 -25.05 -28.01 29.44
N VAL A 504 -26.15 -28.19 28.74
CA VAL A 504 -26.95 -27.08 28.20
C VAL A 504 -27.81 -26.52 29.33
N SER A 505 -27.88 -25.20 29.42
CA SER A 505 -28.65 -24.46 30.40
C SER A 505 -29.55 -23.42 29.74
N ARG A 506 -30.70 -23.18 30.36
CA ARG A 506 -31.64 -22.11 30.04
C ARG A 506 -31.50 -20.90 30.98
N ARG A 507 -30.55 -20.93 31.91
CA ARG A 507 -30.46 -19.97 33.01
C ARG A 507 -29.11 -19.25 33.01
N LYS A 508 -29.13 -17.96 33.35
CA LYS A 508 -27.95 -17.08 33.40
C LYS A 508 -27.72 -16.51 34.81
N CYS A 509 -26.47 -16.20 35.13
CA CYS A 509 -26.09 -15.40 36.29
C CYS A 509 -26.72 -14.00 36.21
N LYS A 510 -27.33 -13.50 37.30
CA LYS A 510 -27.89 -12.14 37.34
C LYS A 510 -26.84 -11.02 37.22
N LYS A 511 -25.58 -11.28 37.62
CA LYS A 511 -24.51 -10.27 37.67
C LYS A 511 -23.61 -10.25 36.43
N CYS A 512 -23.24 -11.41 35.90
CA CYS A 512 -22.28 -11.52 34.78
C CYS A 512 -22.85 -12.23 33.54
N GLU A 513 -24.14 -12.58 33.54
CA GLU A 513 -24.83 -13.26 32.44
C GLU A 513 -24.26 -14.61 31.96
N ALA A 514 -23.31 -15.20 32.68
CA ALA A 514 -22.78 -16.53 32.38
C ALA A 514 -23.89 -17.61 32.45
N TRP A 515 -23.86 -18.61 31.56
CA TRP A 515 -24.81 -19.72 31.56
C TRP A 515 -24.48 -20.73 32.68
N ILE A 516 -25.49 -21.17 33.43
CA ILE A 516 -25.30 -22.00 34.62
C ILE A 516 -26.23 -23.23 34.56
N CYS A 517 -25.68 -24.44 34.47
CA CYS A 517 -26.49 -25.67 34.52
C CYS A 517 -27.16 -25.86 35.88
N GLU A 518 -28.09 -26.81 35.98
CA GLU A 518 -28.85 -27.06 37.20
C GLU A 518 -27.97 -27.43 38.40
N GLU A 519 -26.87 -28.17 38.18
CA GLU A 519 -25.92 -28.53 39.24
C GLU A 519 -25.10 -27.35 39.77
N HIS A 520 -24.83 -26.36 38.91
CA HIS A 520 -24.11 -25.15 39.29
C HIS A 520 -25.08 -24.01 39.67
N TRP A 521 -26.40 -24.25 39.64
CA TRP A 521 -27.40 -23.21 39.73
C TRP A 521 -27.47 -22.57 41.12
N ARG A 522 -27.13 -21.28 41.15
CA ARG A 522 -27.43 -20.32 42.22
C ARG A 522 -27.88 -19.03 41.53
N LEU A 523 -28.50 -18.11 42.28
CA LEU A 523 -28.94 -16.79 41.75
C LEU A 523 -27.77 -15.98 41.13
N LEU A 524 -26.57 -16.20 41.65
CA LEU A 524 -25.30 -15.69 41.15
C LEU A 524 -24.41 -16.88 40.76
N CYS A 525 -23.58 -16.76 39.73
CA CYS A 525 -22.61 -17.80 39.42
C CYS A 525 -21.61 -17.99 40.58
N PRO A 526 -20.94 -19.16 40.70
CA PRO A 526 -20.02 -19.45 41.80
C PRO A 526 -19.02 -18.31 42.07
N THR A 527 -18.40 -17.76 41.03
CA THR A 527 -17.46 -16.63 41.15
C THR A 527 -18.13 -15.34 41.65
N CYS A 528 -19.32 -15.01 41.15
CA CYS A 528 -20.05 -13.82 41.60
C CYS A 528 -20.61 -13.99 43.02
N PHE A 529 -20.95 -15.22 43.41
CA PHE A 529 -21.39 -15.57 44.74
C PHE A 529 -20.25 -15.43 45.75
N GLU A 530 -19.06 -15.97 45.45
CA GLU A 530 -17.87 -15.82 46.30
C GLU A 530 -17.49 -14.36 46.54
N LEU A 531 -17.49 -13.54 45.48
CA LEU A 531 -17.25 -12.10 45.60
C LEU A 531 -18.33 -11.38 46.43
N TYR A 532 -19.58 -11.83 46.34
CA TYR A 532 -20.67 -11.28 47.14
C TYR A 532 -20.54 -11.67 48.63
N SER A 533 -20.22 -12.94 48.92
CA SER A 533 -19.98 -13.42 50.29
C SER A 533 -18.74 -12.80 50.94
N ALA A 534 -17.66 -12.58 50.17
CA ALA A 534 -16.46 -11.91 50.67
C ALA A 534 -16.75 -10.46 51.07
N ASN A 535 -17.57 -9.74 50.27
CA ASN A 535 -17.94 -8.36 50.57
C ASN A 535 -18.92 -8.24 51.75
N GLN A 536 -19.77 -9.25 52.03
CA GLN A 536 -20.63 -9.25 53.23
C GLN A 536 -19.87 -9.52 54.53
N LEU A 537 -18.74 -10.24 54.47
CA LEU A 537 -17.87 -10.45 55.64
C LEU A 537 -17.12 -9.17 56.03
N ILE A 538 -16.81 -8.30 55.07
CA ILE A 538 -16.14 -7.01 55.31
C ILE A 538 -17.13 -5.98 55.91
N SER A 539 -18.43 -6.06 55.58
CA SER A 539 -19.43 -5.14 56.13
C SER A 539 -19.95 -5.48 57.53
N ASN A 540 -19.62 -6.67 58.06
CA ASN A 540 -20.11 -7.16 59.37
C ASN A 540 -19.04 -7.17 60.47
N VAL A 541 -17.86 -6.58 60.24
CA VAL A 541 -16.87 -6.32 61.30
C VAL A 541 -16.89 -4.84 61.68
N SER A 542 -17.87 -4.50 62.51
CA SER A 542 -17.79 -3.45 63.54
C SER A 542 -18.91 -3.78 64.52
N PRO A 543 -18.59 -3.93 65.83
CA PRO A 543 -18.69 -2.71 66.64
C PRO A 543 -17.73 -2.63 67.84
N ASN A 544 -17.64 -1.40 68.35
CA ASN A 544 -17.41 -1.02 69.74
C ASN A 544 -16.02 -1.18 70.36
N THR A 545 -15.26 -0.10 70.34
CA THR A 545 -14.67 0.46 71.58
C THR A 545 -14.83 1.98 71.58
N SER A 546 -15.87 2.43 72.28
CA SER A 546 -15.99 3.80 72.79
C SER A 546 -15.09 3.95 74.03
N ALA A 547 -14.48 5.13 74.13
CA ALA A 547 -13.61 5.59 75.21
C ALA A 547 -14.24 5.53 76.61
N ALA A 548 -13.39 5.33 77.62
CA ALA A 548 -13.56 5.90 78.95
C ALA A 548 -12.16 6.09 79.59
N SER A 549 -11.79 7.35 79.77
CA SER A 549 -10.89 7.84 80.80
C SER A 549 -11.60 7.77 82.15
N ASP A 550 -10.88 7.36 83.21
CA ASP A 550 -10.82 8.00 84.53
C ASP A 550 -10.41 6.98 85.62
N GLU A 551 -9.45 7.43 86.43
CA GLU A 551 -8.78 6.85 87.62
C GLU A 551 -7.69 5.78 87.41
#